data_AF-A0A661Z9G4-F1
#
_entry.id   AF-A0A661Z9G4-F1
#
_cell.length_a   1.000
_cell.length_b   1.000
_cell.length_c   1.000
_cell.angle_alpha   90.00
_cell.angle_beta   90.00
_cell.angle_gamma   90.00
#
_symmetry.space_group_name_H-M   'P 1'
#
loop_
_entity.id
_entity.type
_entity.pdbx_description
1 polymer ?
#
loop_
_entity_poly.entity_id
_entity_poly.type
_entity_poly.pdbx_seq_one_letter_code
_entity_poly.pdbx_strand_id
1 'polypeptide(L)'
;AKKMVEEGIKCEDGEEFNKGSEMYKATVVGDTVGDPLKDTSGPSLNILVKLMSIVALVIAPSIAVPDKDTSDKANEDESKIILKEQIQNNQKLSQNVADFNAFQNSIK
;
A
#
# COMPACT_ATOMS: atom_id res chain seq x y z
N ALA A 1 0.71 -19.74 -34.85
CA ALA A 1 1.65 -20.86 -35.10
C ALA A 1 0.90 -22.14 -35.46
N LYS A 2 0.22 -22.83 -34.54
CA LYS A 2 -0.52 -24.09 -34.83
C LYS A 2 -1.47 -24.00 -36.03
N LYS A 3 -2.36 -23.00 -36.07
CA LYS A 3 -3.27 -22.79 -37.23
C LYS A 3 -2.54 -22.65 -38.56
N MET A 4 -1.38 -22.01 -38.57
CA MET A 4 -0.59 -21.81 -39.80
C MET A 4 0.01 -23.12 -40.30
N VAL A 5 0.41 -24.04 -39.41
CA VAL A 5 0.88 -25.39 -39.78
C VAL A 5 -0.28 -26.29 -40.22
N GLU A 6 -1.50 -26.05 -39.74
CA GLU A 6 -2.69 -26.78 -40.18
C GLU A 6 -3.14 -26.43 -41.60
N GLU A 7 -2.89 -25.19 -42.03
CA GLU A 7 -3.19 -24.68 -43.38
C GLU A 7 -2.14 -25.12 -44.41
N GLY A 8 -1.05 -25.75 -43.97
CA GLY A 8 0.04 -26.26 -44.80
C GLY A 8 1.13 -25.21 -45.00
N ILE A 9 2.33 -25.50 -44.51
CA ILE A 9 3.50 -24.64 -44.72
C ILE A 9 4.47 -25.37 -45.64
N LYS A 10 4.88 -24.69 -46.72
CA LYS A 10 5.96 -25.13 -47.59
C LYS A 10 7.23 -24.39 -47.20
N CYS A 11 8.25 -25.12 -46.79
CA CYS A 11 9.57 -24.58 -46.59
C CYS A 11 10.26 -24.33 -47.94
N GLU A 12 11.20 -23.40 -47.98
CA GLU A 12 11.96 -23.07 -49.20
C GLU A 12 12.78 -24.26 -49.72
N ASP A 13 13.08 -25.23 -48.83
CA ASP A 13 13.75 -26.49 -49.14
C ASP A 13 12.84 -27.55 -49.79
N GLY A 14 11.56 -27.24 -50.01
CA GLY A 14 10.59 -28.14 -50.66
C GLY A 14 9.88 -29.13 -49.73
N GLU A 15 10.20 -29.13 -48.44
CA GLU A 15 9.47 -29.92 -47.43
C GLU A 15 8.11 -29.27 -47.10
N GLU A 16 7.06 -30.07 -47.13
CA GLU A 16 5.69 -29.63 -46.85
C GLU A 16 5.24 -30.17 -45.49
N PHE A 17 5.09 -29.27 -44.52
CA PHE A 17 4.66 -29.61 -43.16
C PHE A 17 3.15 -29.48 -43.05
N ASN A 18 2.51 -30.64 -43.02
CA ASN A 18 1.06 -30.79 -42.92
C ASN A 18 0.65 -31.47 -41.60
N LYS A 19 -0.65 -31.60 -41.37
CA LYS A 19 -1.21 -32.36 -40.23
C LYS A 19 -0.61 -33.77 -40.18
N GLY A 20 -0.04 -34.12 -39.02
CA GLY A 20 0.62 -35.41 -38.80
C GLY A 20 2.16 -35.36 -38.85
N SER A 21 2.74 -34.28 -39.36
CA SER A 21 4.20 -34.03 -39.30
C SER A 21 4.68 -33.81 -37.86
N GLU A 22 5.98 -34.00 -37.60
CA GLU A 22 6.57 -33.71 -36.29
C GLU A 22 6.45 -32.24 -35.91
N MET A 23 6.58 -31.34 -36.90
CA MET A 23 6.37 -29.90 -36.72
C MET A 23 4.95 -29.59 -36.25
N TYR A 24 3.93 -30.26 -36.82
CA TYR A 24 2.55 -30.10 -36.38
C TYR A 24 2.38 -30.50 -34.90
N LYS A 25 2.91 -31.66 -34.50
CA LYS A 25 2.86 -32.11 -33.10
C LYS A 25 3.51 -31.10 -32.15
N ALA A 26 4.65 -30.53 -32.52
CA ALA A 26 5.33 -29.51 -31.71
C ALA A 26 4.46 -28.25 -31.54
N THR A 27 3.79 -27.79 -32.61
CA THR A 27 2.89 -26.63 -32.50
C THR A 27 1.63 -26.90 -31.67
N VAL A 28 1.12 -28.14 -31.68
CA VAL A 28 -0.01 -28.54 -30.82
C VAL A 28 0.40 -28.48 -29.36
N VAL A 29 1.58 -29.00 -29.01
CA VAL A 29 2.08 -28.93 -27.63
C VAL A 29 2.23 -27.47 -27.18
N GLY A 30 2.82 -26.62 -28.01
CA GLY A 30 2.97 -25.19 -27.71
C GLY A 30 1.63 -24.47 -27.50
N ASP A 31 0.60 -24.80 -28.29
CA ASP A 31 -0.77 -24.26 -28.13
C ASP A 31 -1.38 -24.76 -26.81
N THR A 32 -1.31 -26.07 -26.53
CA THR A 32 -1.89 -26.64 -25.30
C THR A 32 -1.27 -26.12 -24.00
N VAL A 33 0.04 -25.82 -24.01
CA VAL A 33 0.73 -25.21 -22.86
C VAL A 33 0.48 -23.69 -22.82
N GLY A 34 0.27 -23.06 -23.97
CA GLY A 34 0.03 -21.63 -24.10
C GLY A 34 -1.38 -21.18 -23.76
N ASP A 35 -2.42 -21.99 -24.03
CA ASP A 35 -3.83 -21.66 -23.80
C ASP A 35 -4.12 -21.27 -22.34
N PRO A 36 -3.63 -22.00 -21.31
CA PRO A 36 -3.81 -21.57 -19.92
C PRO A 36 -3.13 -20.25 -19.57
N LEU A 37 -1.99 -19.94 -20.21
CA LEU A 37 -1.25 -18.71 -19.95
C LEU A 37 -1.89 -17.51 -20.65
N LYS A 38 -2.35 -17.68 -21.88
CA LYS A 38 -2.91 -16.58 -22.69
C LYS A 38 -4.39 -16.32 -22.40
N ASP A 39 -5.20 -17.35 -22.15
CA ASP A 39 -6.66 -17.22 -22.06
C ASP A 39 -7.17 -17.21 -20.61
N THR A 40 -6.41 -17.79 -19.67
CA THR A 40 -6.78 -17.80 -18.24
C THR A 40 -5.91 -16.86 -17.43
N SER A 41 -4.63 -17.19 -17.27
CA SER A 41 -3.75 -16.48 -16.33
C SER A 41 -3.42 -15.04 -16.78
N GLY A 42 -3.24 -14.83 -18.09
CA GLY A 42 -2.95 -13.52 -18.68
C GLY A 42 -4.02 -12.48 -18.36
N PRO A 43 -5.30 -12.71 -18.71
CA PRO A 43 -6.39 -11.81 -18.34
C PRO A 43 -6.57 -11.65 -16.83
N SER A 44 -6.40 -12.73 -16.05
CA SER A 44 -6.55 -12.70 -14.59
C SER A 44 -5.53 -11.82 -13.88
N LEU A 45 -4.30 -11.72 -14.39
CA LEU A 45 -3.23 -10.96 -13.72
C LEU A 45 -3.51 -9.45 -13.66
N ASN A 46 -4.12 -8.89 -14.71
CA ASN A 46 -4.55 -7.48 -14.73
C ASN A 46 -5.66 -7.21 -13.69
N ILE A 47 -6.59 -8.15 -13.55
CA ILE A 47 -7.68 -8.06 -12.58
C ILE A 47 -7.14 -8.20 -11.16
N LEU A 48 -6.23 -9.16 -10.95
CA LEU A 48 -5.60 -9.41 -9.66
C LEU A 48 -4.94 -8.14 -9.09
N VAL A 49 -4.11 -7.46 -9.88
CA VAL A 49 -3.42 -6.24 -9.43
C VAL A 49 -4.43 -5.12 -9.14
N LYS A 50 -5.43 -4.93 -10.00
CA LYS A 50 -6.48 -3.91 -9.80
C LYS A 50 -7.29 -4.16 -8.53
N LEU A 51 -7.70 -5.40 -8.31
CA LEU A 51 -8.44 -5.78 -7.11
C LEU A 51 -7.56 -5.65 -5.87
N MET A 52 -6.30 -6.07 -5.93
CA MET A 52 -5.36 -5.93 -4.81
C MET A 52 -5.15 -4.47 -4.42
N SER A 53 -5.08 -3.54 -5.38
CA SER A 53 -5.05 -2.09 -5.09
C SER A 53 -6.32 -1.60 -4.40
N ILE A 54 -7.51 -2.00 -4.87
CA ILE A 54 -8.78 -1.59 -4.26
C ILE A 54 -8.92 -2.17 -2.84
N VAL A 55 -8.61 -3.46 -2.68
CA VAL A 55 -8.63 -4.14 -1.38
C VAL A 55 -7.67 -3.47 -0.41
N ALA A 56 -6.46 -3.11 -0.86
CA ALA A 56 -5.50 -2.37 -0.04
C ALA A 56 -6.05 -1.02 0.41
N LEU A 57 -6.72 -0.26 -0.46
CA LEU A 57 -7.33 1.03 -0.09
C LEU A 57 -8.49 0.88 0.90
N VAL A 58 -9.30 -0.18 0.78
CA VAL A 58 -10.41 -0.45 1.70
C VAL A 58 -9.91 -0.90 3.07
N ILE A 59 -8.88 -1.74 3.10
CA ILE A 59 -8.31 -2.29 4.34
C ILE A 59 -7.35 -1.29 5.01
N ALA A 60 -6.71 -0.40 4.25
CA ALA A 60 -5.77 0.60 4.77
C ALA A 60 -6.29 1.34 6.01
N PRO A 61 -7.49 1.95 6.05
CA PRO A 61 -7.98 2.62 7.26
C PRO A 61 -8.33 1.65 8.41
N SER A 62 -8.55 0.36 8.13
CA SER A 62 -8.82 -0.64 9.18
C SER A 62 -7.54 -1.10 9.89
N ILE A 63 -6.40 -1.11 9.17
CA ILE A 63 -5.07 -1.43 9.74
C ILE A 63 -4.38 -0.15 10.23
N ALA A 64 -4.53 0.95 9.52
CA ALA A 64 -4.01 2.26 9.86
C ALA A 64 -4.94 3.01 10.81
N VAL A 65 -5.67 2.30 11.68
CA VAL A 65 -6.08 2.87 12.96
C VAL A 65 -4.80 2.90 13.79
N PRO A 66 -4.05 4.01 13.90
CA PRO A 66 -3.40 4.23 15.19
C PRO A 66 -4.55 4.17 16.19
N ASP A 67 -4.42 3.42 17.29
CA ASP A 67 -5.46 3.36 18.32
C ASP A 67 -6.08 4.76 18.43
N LYS A 68 -7.41 4.90 18.44
CA LYS A 68 -8.02 6.24 18.66
C LYS A 68 -7.38 6.93 19.88
N ASP A 69 -6.87 6.14 20.82
CA ASP A 69 -5.97 6.53 21.88
C ASP A 69 -4.72 7.31 21.43
N THR A 70 -4.03 6.99 20.34
CA THR A 70 -2.77 7.65 19.95
C THR A 70 -3.00 9.02 19.29
N SER A 71 -4.03 9.19 18.45
CA SER A 71 -4.34 10.51 17.86
C SER A 71 -5.05 11.44 18.85
N ASP A 72 -5.87 10.90 19.75
CA ASP A 72 -6.54 11.69 20.78
C ASP A 72 -5.59 11.98 21.95
N LYS A 73 -4.72 11.04 22.38
CA LYS A 73 -3.70 11.31 23.41
C LYS A 73 -2.63 12.28 22.94
N ALA A 74 -2.23 12.28 21.67
CA ALA A 74 -1.27 13.28 21.18
C ALA A 74 -1.79 14.72 21.35
N ASN A 75 -3.07 14.96 21.02
CA ASN A 75 -3.69 16.27 21.19
C ASN A 75 -3.99 16.59 22.68
N GLU A 76 -4.35 15.59 23.48
CA GLU A 76 -4.63 15.74 24.90
C GLU A 76 -3.35 15.98 25.73
N ASP A 77 -2.24 15.33 25.37
CA ASP A 77 -0.93 15.48 26.02
C ASP A 77 -0.30 16.84 25.70
N GLU A 78 -0.36 17.31 24.45
CA GLU A 78 0.06 18.67 24.09
C GLU A 78 -0.74 19.74 24.85
N SER A 79 -2.07 19.57 24.94
CA SER A 79 -2.94 20.48 25.69
C SER A 79 -2.63 20.48 27.20
N LYS A 80 -2.34 19.31 27.78
CA LYS A 80 -1.94 19.17 29.20
C LYS A 80 -0.57 19.80 29.48
N ILE A 81 0.38 19.71 28.54
CA ILE A 81 1.70 20.33 28.66
C ILE A 81 1.58 21.86 28.69
N ILE A 82 0.82 22.44 27.76
CA ILE A 82 0.61 23.90 27.68
C ILE A 82 -0.08 24.44 28.95
N LEU A 83 -1.10 23.74 29.45
CA LEU A 83 -1.82 24.14 30.67
C LEU A 83 -0.92 24.07 31.92
N LYS A 84 -0.08 23.03 32.05
CA LYS A 84 0.87 22.91 33.17
C LYS A 84 1.90 24.03 33.15
N GLU A 85 2.42 24.38 31.97
CA GLU A 85 3.38 25.47 31.81
C GLU A 85 2.75 26.83 32.18
N GLN A 86 1.50 27.08 31.77
CA GLN A 86 0.75 28.29 32.14
C GLN A 86 0.50 28.40 33.65
N ILE A 87 0.12 27.30 34.31
CA ILE A 87 -0.10 27.28 35.77
C ILE A 87 1.21 27.55 36.50
N GLN A 88 2.31 26.93 36.09
CA GLN A 88 3.61 27.12 36.72
C GLN A 88 4.10 28.57 36.58
N ASN A 89 3.88 29.20 35.42
CA ASN A 89 4.24 30.60 35.21
C ASN A 89 3.39 31.55 36.08
N ASN A 90 2.08 31.31 36.20
CA ASN A 90 1.21 32.10 37.08
C ASN A 90 1.56 31.93 38.57
N GLN A 91 1.92 30.71 39.00
CA GLN A 91 2.37 30.46 40.38
C GLN A 91 3.69 31.18 40.69
N LYS A 92 4.67 31.14 39.78
CA LYS A 92 5.93 31.88 39.92
C LYS A 92 5.69 33.39 40.04
N LEU A 93 4.76 33.93 39.25
CA LEU A 93 4.42 35.35 39.32
C LEU A 93 3.78 35.71 40.67
N SER A 94 2.85 34.89 41.16
CA SER A 94 2.24 35.05 42.49
C SER A 94 3.28 35.00 43.61
N GLN A 95 4.27 34.11 43.50
CA GLN A 95 5.34 34.00 44.49
C GLN A 95 6.22 35.25 44.49
N ASN A 96 6.63 35.75 43.31
CA ASN A 96 7.41 36.99 43.20
C ASN A 96 6.67 38.20 43.77
N VAL A 97 5.36 38.28 43.57
CA VAL A 97 4.52 39.35 44.15
C VAL A 97 4.44 39.21 45.68
N ALA A 98 4.27 37.99 46.19
CA ALA A 98 4.27 37.73 47.64
C ALA A 98 5.62 38.07 48.28
N ASP A 99 6.71 37.66 47.66
CA ASP A 99 8.08 37.92 48.13
C ASP A 99 8.40 39.42 48.11
N PHE A 100 7.97 40.15 47.07
CA PHE A 100 8.10 41.60 47.01
C PHE A 100 7.29 42.29 48.11
N ASN A 101 6.04 41.89 48.32
CA ASN A 101 5.20 42.46 49.39
C ASN A 101 5.76 42.14 50.79
N ALA A 102 6.29 40.94 51.00
CA ALA A 102 6.96 40.56 52.25
C ALA A 102 8.23 41.41 52.47
N PHE A 103 9.02 41.63 51.43
CA PHE A 103 10.18 42.53 51.48
C PHE A 103 9.78 43.97 51.81
N GLN A 104 8.74 44.52 51.17
CA GLN A 104 8.22 45.86 51.47
C GLN A 104 7.74 45.99 52.93
N ASN A 105 7.12 44.95 53.47
CA ASN A 105 6.70 44.93 54.88
C ASN A 105 7.88 44.77 55.86
N SER A 106 8.99 44.17 55.43
CA SER A 106 10.19 44.01 56.25
C SER A 106 11.08 45.26 56.32
N ILE A 107 10.89 46.23 55.41
CA ILE A 107 11.63 47.51 55.39
C ILE A 107 10.90 48.61 56.18
N LYS A 108 9.63 48.42 56.51
CA LYS A 108 8.85 49.31 57.38
C LYS A 108 9.06 48.96 58.84
#